data_AF-A0A529SSJ3-F1
#
_entry.id   AF-A0A529SSJ3-F1
#
_cell.length_a   1.000
_cell.length_b   1.000
_cell.length_c   1.000
_cell.angle_alpha   90.00
_cell.angle_beta   90.00
_cell.angle_gamma   90.00
#
_symmetry.space_group_name_H-M   'P 1'
#
loop_
_entity.id
_entity.type
_entity.pdbx_description
1 polymer ?
#
loop_
_entity_poly.entity_id
_entity_poly.type
_entity_poly.pdbx_seq_one_letter_code
_entity_poly.pdbx_strand_id
1 'polypeptide(L)'
;GKLGIGVDSNQNGLQPGKVLTSMMKRVDVAVYNAFMDGKNGTFKGGLQNLGLKEGGVDYAMDDNNKALVTDEMKAAVEKAKADIIAGKVEVHDYTADNKCPY
;
A
#
# COMPACT_ATOMS: atom_id res chain seq x y z
N GLY A 1 18.16 -17.40 -0.39
CA GLY A 1 18.63 -16.17 -1.07
C GLY A 1 17.91 -14.98 -0.48
N LYS A 2 18.47 -13.77 -0.56
CA LYS A 2 17.81 -12.54 -0.07
C LYS A 2 16.69 -12.14 -1.04
N LEU A 3 15.53 -11.72 -0.52
CA LEU A 3 14.40 -11.18 -1.31
C LEU A 3 14.34 -9.66 -1.15
N GLY A 4 13.80 -8.97 -2.16
CA GLY A 4 13.51 -7.54 -2.11
C GLY A 4 12.02 -7.24 -1.97
N ILE A 5 11.69 -6.03 -1.51
CA ILE A 5 10.32 -5.48 -1.55
C ILE A 5 10.38 -4.19 -2.39
N GLY A 6 9.60 -4.15 -3.47
CA GLY A 6 9.48 -2.97 -4.33
C GLY A 6 8.66 -1.85 -3.68
N VAL A 7 8.69 -0.66 -4.28
CA VAL A 7 7.96 0.51 -3.77
C VAL A 7 7.33 1.33 -4.90
N ASP A 8 6.25 2.02 -4.55
CA ASP A 8 5.40 2.88 -5.37
C ASP A 8 4.60 2.15 -6.47
N SER A 9 5.24 1.26 -7.21
CA SER A 9 4.64 0.52 -8.34
C SER A 9 4.90 -0.98 -8.22
N ASN A 10 4.19 -1.79 -9.01
CA ASN A 10 4.42 -3.23 -9.01
C ASN A 10 5.75 -3.53 -9.72
N GLN A 11 6.77 -3.83 -8.93
CA GLN A 11 8.11 -4.15 -9.38
C GLN A 11 8.40 -5.66 -9.35
N ASN A 12 7.40 -6.50 -9.06
CA ASN A 12 7.57 -7.95 -8.95
C ASN A 12 8.19 -8.57 -10.22
N GLY A 13 7.84 -8.04 -11.40
CA GLY A 13 8.35 -8.47 -12.69
C GLY A 13 9.77 -8.04 -13.04
N LEU A 14 10.40 -7.13 -12.29
CA LEU A 14 11.77 -6.68 -12.57
C LEU A 14 12.81 -7.77 -12.29
N GLN A 15 12.57 -8.56 -11.25
CA GLN A 15 13.39 -9.72 -10.87
C GLN A 15 12.47 -10.84 -10.34
N PRO A 16 11.78 -11.59 -11.22
CA PRO A 16 10.82 -12.62 -10.83
C PRO A 16 11.43 -13.66 -9.89
N GLY A 17 10.69 -14.06 -8.85
CA GLY A 17 11.19 -14.99 -7.82
C GLY A 17 12.26 -14.39 -6.88
N LYS A 18 12.60 -13.10 -7.01
CA LYS A 18 13.51 -12.36 -6.10
C LYS A 18 12.85 -11.15 -5.43
N VAL A 19 11.77 -10.63 -5.99
CA VAL A 19 10.93 -9.60 -5.36
C VAL A 19 9.77 -10.29 -4.65
N LEU A 20 9.72 -10.21 -3.32
CA LEU A 20 8.68 -10.82 -2.50
C LEU A 20 7.31 -10.20 -2.77
N THR A 21 7.26 -8.88 -2.84
CA THR A 21 6.07 -8.08 -3.18
C THR A 21 6.52 -6.64 -3.46
N SER A 22 5.59 -5.75 -3.76
CA SER A 22 5.83 -4.31 -3.86
C SER A 22 4.78 -3.56 -3.06
N MET A 23 5.22 -2.58 -2.26
CA MET A 23 4.31 -1.61 -1.65
C MET A 23 3.83 -0.66 -2.75
N MET A 24 2.54 -0.67 -3.02
CA MET A 24 1.90 0.18 -4.02
C MET A 24 1.56 1.53 -3.41
N LYS A 25 1.92 2.62 -4.10
CA LYS A 25 1.46 3.97 -3.82
C LYS A 25 0.62 4.45 -4.99
N ARG A 26 -0.68 4.57 -4.78
CA ARG A 26 -1.67 4.89 -5.82
C ARG A 26 -1.74 6.38 -6.09
N VAL A 27 -0.62 6.95 -6.54
CA VAL A 27 -0.55 8.36 -6.99
C VAL A 27 -1.51 8.61 -8.15
N ASP A 28 -1.75 7.59 -8.98
CA ASP A 28 -2.78 7.60 -10.03
C ASP A 28 -4.17 7.90 -9.47
N VAL A 29 -4.56 7.26 -8.36
CA VAL A 29 -5.84 7.51 -7.68
C VAL A 29 -5.89 8.94 -7.12
N ALA A 30 -4.80 9.40 -6.48
CA ALA A 30 -4.74 10.75 -5.93
C ALA A 30 -4.90 11.83 -7.00
N VAL A 31 -4.18 11.71 -8.12
CA VAL A 31 -4.26 12.65 -9.25
C VAL A 31 -5.62 12.60 -9.93
N TYR A 32 -6.15 11.39 -10.16
CA TYR A 32 -7.47 11.22 -10.76
C TYR A 32 -8.56 11.89 -9.93
N ASN A 33 -8.57 11.65 -8.62
CA ASN A 33 -9.54 12.24 -7.70
C ASN A 33 -9.45 13.77 -7.69
N ALA A 34 -8.24 14.33 -7.62
CA ALA A 34 -8.05 15.78 -7.64
C ALA A 34 -8.57 16.44 -8.94
N PHE A 35 -8.33 15.81 -10.11
CA PHE A 35 -8.86 16.32 -11.38
C PHE A 35 -10.36 16.17 -11.49
N MET A 36 -10.94 15.08 -10.98
CA MET A 36 -12.39 14.91 -10.94
C MET A 36 -13.06 15.93 -10.03
N ASP A 37 -12.46 16.22 -8.87
CA ASP A 37 -12.93 17.26 -7.96
C ASP A 37 -12.88 18.65 -8.61
N GLY A 38 -11.79 18.97 -9.30
CA GLY A 38 -11.67 20.21 -10.08
C GLY A 38 -12.73 20.31 -11.17
N LYS A 39 -12.91 19.24 -11.95
CA LYS A 39 -13.92 19.14 -13.01
C LYS A 39 -15.34 19.33 -12.47
N ASN A 40 -15.64 18.77 -11.30
CA ASN A 40 -16.97 18.82 -10.69
C ASN A 40 -17.21 20.07 -9.85
N GLY A 41 -16.23 20.97 -9.73
CA GLY A 41 -16.32 22.16 -8.87
C GLY A 41 -16.35 21.84 -7.37
N THR A 42 -15.93 20.64 -6.97
CA THR A 42 -15.92 20.15 -5.58
C THR A 42 -14.54 20.18 -4.94
N PHE A 43 -13.52 20.69 -5.64
CA PHE A 43 -12.16 20.78 -5.13
C PHE A 43 -12.09 21.51 -3.79
N LYS A 44 -11.45 20.86 -2.82
CA LYS A 44 -11.15 21.43 -1.50
C LYS A 44 -9.65 21.32 -1.26
N GLY A 45 -9.03 22.45 -0.94
CA GLY A 45 -7.66 22.45 -0.43
C GLY A 45 -7.58 21.84 0.96
N GLY A 46 -6.36 21.49 1.38
CA GLY A 46 -6.10 20.84 2.66
C GLY A 46 -5.39 19.49 2.49
N LEU A 47 -5.25 18.77 3.59
CA LEU A 47 -4.63 17.44 3.60
C LEU A 47 -5.67 16.36 3.35
N GLN A 48 -5.34 15.42 2.47
CA GLN A 48 -6.06 14.17 2.29
C GLN A 48 -5.09 13.02 2.54
N ASN A 49 -5.38 12.22 3.56
CA ASN A 49 -4.59 11.03 3.88
C ASN A 49 -5.22 9.83 3.17
N LEU A 50 -4.48 9.22 2.25
CA LEU A 50 -4.95 8.08 1.46
C LEU A 50 -4.21 6.81 1.88
N GLY A 51 -4.77 6.08 2.84
CA GLY A 51 -4.22 4.83 3.37
C GLY A 51 -4.79 3.58 2.69
N LEU A 52 -4.69 2.44 3.38
CA LEU A 52 -5.28 1.17 2.93
C LEU A 52 -6.80 1.27 2.77
N LYS A 53 -7.46 2.05 3.63
CA LYS A 53 -8.91 2.24 3.62
C LYS A 53 -9.38 3.02 2.39
N GLU A 54 -8.62 4.03 1.98
CA GLU A 54 -8.90 4.87 0.82
C GLU A 54 -8.37 4.27 -0.50
N GLY A 55 -7.68 3.13 -0.43
CA GLY A 55 -7.01 2.52 -1.58
C GLY A 55 -5.82 3.33 -2.11
N GLY A 56 -5.27 4.23 -1.29
CA GLY A 56 -4.09 5.04 -1.62
C GLY A 56 -2.79 4.25 -1.54
N VAL A 57 -2.77 3.18 -0.74
CA VAL A 57 -1.66 2.23 -0.65
C VAL A 57 -2.17 0.79 -0.67
N ASP A 58 -1.32 -0.15 -1.12
CA ASP A 58 -1.59 -1.59 -1.07
C ASP A 58 -0.30 -2.41 -1.19
N TYR A 59 -0.41 -3.74 -1.29
CA TYR A 59 0.68 -4.64 -1.66
C TYR A 59 0.36 -5.37 -2.98
N ALA A 60 1.39 -5.70 -3.76
CA ALA A 60 1.24 -6.35 -5.06
C ALA A 60 1.32 -7.88 -4.99
N MET A 61 0.38 -8.56 -5.64
CA MET A 61 0.40 -10.01 -5.87
C MET A 61 0.12 -10.30 -7.34
N ASP A 62 1.02 -11.06 -7.98
CA ASP A 62 0.92 -11.46 -9.38
C ASP A 62 1.66 -12.79 -9.63
N ASP A 63 1.75 -13.20 -10.89
CA ASP A 63 2.43 -14.44 -11.27
C ASP A 63 3.94 -14.44 -10.98
N ASN A 64 4.55 -13.27 -10.80
CA ASN A 64 5.99 -13.13 -10.57
C ASN A 64 6.38 -13.41 -9.11
N ASN A 65 5.46 -13.20 -8.16
CA ASN A 65 5.71 -13.41 -6.73
C ASN A 65 4.81 -14.47 -6.07
N LYS A 66 3.76 -14.97 -6.73
CA LYS A 66 2.84 -15.97 -6.14
C LYS A 66 3.54 -17.20 -5.55
N ALA A 67 4.61 -17.68 -6.19
CA ALA A 67 5.34 -18.86 -5.72
C ALA A 67 6.19 -18.60 -4.47
N LEU A 68 6.41 -17.32 -4.11
CA LEU A 68 7.15 -16.91 -2.92
C LEU A 68 6.26 -16.75 -1.68
N VAL A 69 4.94 -16.71 -1.88
CA VAL A 69 3.96 -16.37 -0.83
C VAL A 69 3.09 -17.59 -0.57
N THR A 70 3.15 -18.13 0.65
CA THR A 70 2.27 -19.22 1.06
C THR A 70 0.86 -18.72 1.36
N ASP A 71 -0.11 -19.62 1.39
CA ASP A 71 -1.48 -19.28 1.78
C ASP A 71 -1.54 -18.70 3.20
N GLU A 72 -0.70 -19.21 4.11
CA GLU A 72 -0.58 -18.68 5.47
C GLU A 72 -0.06 -17.23 5.47
N MET A 73 0.99 -16.93 4.71
CA MET A 73 1.51 -15.57 4.57
C MET A 73 0.44 -14.64 3.99
N LYS A 74 -0.27 -15.09 2.95
CA LYS A 74 -1.35 -14.31 2.33
C LYS A 74 -2.48 -14.05 3.33
N ALA A 75 -2.91 -15.05 4.09
CA ALA A 75 -3.94 -14.90 5.12
C ALA A 75 -3.50 -13.94 6.23
N ALA A 76 -2.24 -13.98 6.66
CA ALA A 76 -1.70 -13.07 7.66
C ALA A 76 -1.71 -11.60 7.18
N VAL A 77 -1.29 -11.35 5.93
CA VAL A 77 -1.29 -9.99 5.35
C VAL A 77 -2.71 -9.47 5.13
N GLU A 78 -3.63 -10.32 4.64
CA GLU A 78 -5.04 -9.94 4.48
C GLU A 78 -5.72 -9.63 5.82
N LYS A 79 -5.42 -10.42 6.86
CA LYS A 79 -5.88 -10.12 8.22
C LYS A 79 -5.31 -8.79 8.71
N ALA A 80 -4.01 -8.55 8.56
CA ALA A 80 -3.38 -7.29 8.97
C ALA A 80 -4.00 -6.10 8.22
N LYS A 81 -4.20 -6.21 6.90
CA LYS A 81 -4.88 -5.19 6.08
C LYS A 81 -6.29 -4.90 6.62
N ALA A 82 -7.08 -5.94 6.88
CA ALA A 82 -8.43 -5.80 7.42
C ALA A 82 -8.45 -5.16 8.81
N ASP A 83 -7.54 -5.57 9.70
CA ASP A 83 -7.45 -5.03 11.05
C ASP A 83 -6.97 -3.57 11.07
N ILE A 84 -6.07 -3.17 10.15
CA ILE A 84 -5.67 -1.75 9.96
C ILE A 84 -6.85 -0.93 9.43
N ILE A 85 -7.56 -1.42 8.41
CA ILE A 85 -8.74 -0.73 7.85
C ILE A 85 -9.84 -0.58 8.90
N ALA A 86 -10.02 -1.59 9.76
CA ALA A 86 -10.98 -1.57 10.86
C ALA A 86 -10.53 -0.72 12.06
N GLY A 87 -9.30 -0.18 12.06
CA GLY A 87 -8.73 0.57 13.18
C GLY A 87 -8.40 -0.25 14.42
N LYS A 88 -8.38 -1.58 14.31
CA LYS A 88 -7.93 -2.48 15.40
C LYS A 88 -6.41 -2.47 15.54
N VAL A 89 -5.71 -2.28 14.42
CA VAL A 89 -4.26 -2.05 14.38
C VAL A 89 -4.05 -0.61 13.92
N GLU A 90 -3.44 0.19 14.79
CA GLU A 90 -3.03 1.55 14.46
C GLU A 90 -1.56 1.55 14.04
N VAL A 91 -1.29 2.04 12.83
CA VAL A 91 0.07 2.17 12.33
C VAL A 91 0.63 3.51 12.79
N HIS A 92 1.69 3.47 13.59
CA HIS A 92 2.35 4.68 14.09
C HIS A 92 2.90 5.52 12.95
N ASP A 93 2.54 6.81 12.92
CA ASP A 93 3.14 7.77 12.00
C ASP A 93 4.50 8.22 12.54
N TYR A 94 5.56 7.67 11.94
CA TYR A 94 6.93 8.04 12.26
C TYR A 94 7.16 9.56 12.21
N THR A 95 6.48 10.29 11.32
CA THR A 95 6.70 11.73 11.16
C THR A 95 6.12 12.57 12.31
N ALA A 96 5.27 11.97 13.15
CA ALA A 96 4.69 12.64 14.30
C ALA A 96 5.71 12.84 15.44
N ASP A 97 6.64 11.91 15.63
CA ASP A 97 7.58 11.94 16.75
C ASP A 97 9.01 11.43 16.46
N ASN A 98 9.28 11.01 15.22
CA ASN A 98 10.53 10.41 14.74
C ASN A 98 10.94 9.14 15.50
N LYS A 99 9.99 8.33 15.96
CA LYS A 99 10.24 7.08 16.71
C LYS A 99 9.59 5.86 16.07
N CYS A 100 10.13 4.69 16.40
CA CYS A 100 9.53 3.37 16.15
C CYS A 100 9.29 2.68 17.49
N PRO A 101 8.15 2.95 18.15
CA PRO A 101 7.92 2.55 19.55
C PRO A 101 7.56 1.06 19.75
N TYR A 102 7.40 0.30 18.68
CA TYR A 102 6.99 -1.11 18.67
C TYR A 102 8.00 -1.98 17.93
#